data_AF-A0A1A8DF89-F1
#
_entry.id   AF-A0A1A8DF89-F1
#
_cell.length_a   1.000
_cell.length_b   1.000
_cell.length_c   1.000
_cell.angle_alpha   90.00
_cell.angle_beta   90.00
_cell.angle_gamma   90.00
#
_symmetry.space_group_name_H-M   'P 1'
#
loop_
_entity.id
_entity.type
_entity.pdbx_description
1 polymer ?
#
loop_
_entity_poly.entity_id
_entity_poly.type
_entity_poly.pdbx_seq_one_letter_code
_entity_poly.pdbx_strand_id
1 'polypeptide(L)'
;DQVDGVRFERAFPGDKRLSKLVSVARSRTFREHQGKILLEGRRLICDALEANASPQMVFFSTMERLQELPLDKLRRATLVKVKSEDIKIWSDLVAPQGVIAIFSRPNPERLNFSQRGQSVPLSLICDNIRDPGNL
;
A
#
# COMPACT_ATOMS: atom_id res chain seq x y z
N ASP A 1 -20.27 3.91 6.25
CA ASP A 1 -19.90 4.51 7.55
C ASP A 1 -18.91 5.65 7.36
N GLN A 2 -18.75 6.52 8.36
CA GLN A 2 -17.82 7.67 8.33
C GLN A 2 -17.04 7.73 9.64
N VAL A 3 -15.74 8.04 9.56
CA VAL A 3 -14.87 8.29 10.71
C VAL A 3 -13.93 9.44 10.34
N ASP A 4 -13.78 10.43 11.23
CA ASP A 4 -12.83 11.55 11.09
C ASP A 4 -12.78 12.19 9.68
N GLY A 5 -13.94 12.31 9.03
CA GLY A 5 -14.07 12.93 7.72
C GLY A 5 -13.79 12.03 6.50
N VAL A 6 -13.48 10.75 6.68
CA VAL A 6 -13.35 9.76 5.60
C VAL A 6 -14.51 8.76 5.60
N ARG A 7 -14.97 8.38 4.41
CA ARG A 7 -16.02 7.36 4.23
C ARG A 7 -15.39 6.01 4.02
N PHE A 8 -15.97 4.99 4.62
CA PHE A 8 -15.58 3.60 4.41
C PHE A 8 -16.80 2.70 4.25
N GLU A 9 -16.55 1.56 3.62
CA GLU A 9 -17.51 0.51 3.38
C GLU A 9 -17.07 -0.77 4.09
N ARG A 10 -18.03 -1.63 4.45
CA ARG A 10 -17.71 -2.96 4.99
C ARG A 10 -17.74 -3.96 3.85
N ALA A 11 -16.74 -4.81 3.75
CA ALA A 11 -16.74 -5.90 2.80
C ALA A 11 -17.84 -6.91 3.14
N PHE A 12 -18.42 -7.50 2.10
CA PHE A 12 -19.42 -8.57 2.20
C PHE A 12 -18.93 -9.83 1.47
N PRO A 13 -19.48 -11.02 1.77
CA PRO A 13 -19.13 -12.24 1.06
C PRO A 13 -19.32 -12.08 -0.45
N GLY A 14 -18.30 -12.38 -1.25
CA GLY A 14 -18.32 -12.21 -2.70
C GLY A 14 -17.99 -10.81 -3.22
N ASP A 15 -17.55 -9.89 -2.36
CA ASP A 15 -17.07 -8.57 -2.78
C ASP A 15 -15.86 -8.69 -3.73
N LYS A 16 -16.04 -8.26 -4.98
CA LYS A 16 -15.03 -8.33 -6.06
C LYS A 16 -13.73 -7.60 -5.71
N ARG A 17 -13.76 -6.62 -4.80
CA ARG A 17 -12.56 -5.91 -4.32
C ARG A 17 -11.61 -6.86 -3.60
N LEU A 18 -12.14 -7.87 -2.91
CA LEU A 18 -11.34 -8.88 -2.22
C LEU A 18 -10.63 -9.78 -3.23
N SER A 19 -11.32 -10.22 -4.29
CA SER A 19 -10.69 -10.99 -5.38
C SER A 19 -9.57 -10.21 -6.04
N LYS A 20 -9.79 -8.90 -6.28
CA LYS A 20 -8.76 -8.00 -6.82
C LYS A 20 -7.55 -7.89 -5.88
N LEU A 21 -7.76 -7.78 -4.58
CA LEU A 21 -6.68 -7.76 -3.59
C LEU A 21 -5.87 -9.07 -3.62
N VAL A 22 -6.53 -10.23 -3.70
CA VAL A 22 -5.86 -11.54 -3.84
C VAL A 22 -4.98 -11.59 -5.08
N SER A 23 -5.48 -11.14 -6.24
CA SER A 23 -4.67 -11.07 -7.47
C SER A 23 -3.48 -10.13 -7.33
N VAL A 24 -3.65 -8.97 -6.70
CA VAL A 24 -2.57 -8.01 -6.43
C VAL A 24 -1.55 -8.58 -5.46
N ALA A 25 -1.96 -9.27 -4.40
CA ALA A 25 -1.05 -9.86 -3.41
C ALA A 25 -0.20 -10.99 -4.02
N ARG A 26 -0.82 -11.91 -4.75
CA ARG A 26 -0.17 -13.16 -5.16
C ARG A 26 0.60 -13.10 -6.48
N SER A 27 0.38 -12.10 -7.33
CA SER A 27 0.99 -12.06 -8.67
C SER A 27 1.80 -10.80 -8.92
N ARG A 28 3.12 -10.98 -9.04
CA ARG A 28 4.05 -9.91 -9.46
C ARG A 28 3.72 -9.40 -10.87
N THR A 29 3.50 -10.30 -11.83
CA THR A 29 3.19 -9.94 -13.22
C THR A 29 1.89 -9.14 -13.30
N PHE A 30 0.87 -9.52 -12.51
CA PHE A 30 -0.36 -8.76 -12.40
C PHE A 30 -0.13 -7.36 -11.82
N ARG A 31 0.67 -7.24 -10.75
CA ARG A 31 1.04 -5.94 -10.17
C ARG A 31 1.75 -5.04 -11.18
N GLU A 32 2.71 -5.58 -11.93
CA GLU A 32 3.46 -4.86 -12.95
C GLU A 32 2.56 -4.37 -14.07
N HIS A 33 1.77 -5.25 -14.68
CA HIS A 33 0.85 -4.89 -15.76
C HIS A 33 -0.21 -3.87 -15.32
N GLN A 34 -0.67 -3.96 -14.06
CA GLN A 34 -1.69 -3.06 -13.53
C GLN A 34 -1.12 -1.77 -12.93
N GLY A 35 0.22 -1.62 -12.88
CA GLY A 35 0.87 -0.49 -12.24
C GLY A 35 0.49 -0.34 -10.77
N LYS A 36 0.51 -1.44 -10.00
CA LYS A 36 0.11 -1.46 -8.58
C LYS A 36 1.23 -1.91 -7.67
N ILE A 37 1.22 -1.40 -6.45
CA ILE A 37 2.07 -1.84 -5.34
C ILE A 37 1.17 -2.16 -4.14
N LEU A 38 1.45 -3.27 -3.46
CA LEU A 38 0.80 -3.64 -2.21
C LEU A 38 1.75 -3.29 -1.06
N LEU A 39 1.25 -2.57 -0.06
CA LEU A 39 1.97 -2.27 1.17
C LEU A 39 1.15 -2.77 2.35
N GLU A 40 1.77 -3.52 3.26
CA GLU A 40 1.14 -3.97 4.50
C GLU A 40 1.77 -3.27 5.70
N GLY A 41 0.94 -2.86 6.64
CA GLY A 41 1.38 -2.30 7.90
C GLY A 41 1.49 -0.77 7.92
N ARG A 42 1.33 -0.22 9.12
CA ARG A 42 1.24 1.24 9.34
C ARG A 42 2.44 1.98 8.77
N ARG A 43 3.66 1.53 9.09
CA ARG A 43 4.91 2.24 8.73
C ARG A 43 5.04 2.41 7.22
N LEU A 44 4.99 1.32 6.45
CA LEU A 44 5.15 1.37 5.00
C LEU A 44 4.06 2.22 4.32
N ILE A 45 2.83 2.14 4.81
CA ILE A 45 1.72 2.92 4.29
C ILE A 45 1.92 4.42 4.59
N CYS A 46 2.33 4.78 5.80
CA CYS A 46 2.64 6.17 6.16
C CYS A 46 3.80 6.72 5.33
N ASP A 47 4.91 5.98 5.23
CA ASP A 47 6.10 6.39 4.46
C ASP A 47 5.73 6.65 2.99
N ALA A 48 4.89 5.79 2.39
CA ALA A 48 4.40 5.98 1.03
C ALA A 48 3.52 7.24 0.90
N LEU A 49 2.63 7.50 1.85
CA LEU A 49 1.78 8.69 1.88
C LEU A 49 2.60 9.98 2.11
N GLU A 50 3.70 9.91 2.85
CA GLU A 50 4.67 10.99 3.04
C GLU A 50 5.44 11.28 1.75
N ALA A 51 5.84 10.23 1.03
CA ALA A 51 6.45 10.33 -0.29
C ALA A 51 5.47 10.74 -1.41
N ASN A 52 4.23 11.12 -1.07
CA ASN A 52 3.15 11.48 -2.01
C ASN A 52 2.77 10.36 -2.98
N ALA A 53 2.97 9.09 -2.60
CA ALA A 53 2.42 7.97 -3.35
C ALA A 53 0.89 8.04 -3.36
N SER A 54 0.27 7.57 -4.44
CA SER A 54 -1.18 7.66 -4.64
C SER A 54 -1.88 6.39 -4.14
N PRO A 55 -2.60 6.44 -2.99
CA PRO A 55 -3.37 5.30 -2.51
C PRO A 55 -4.63 5.10 -3.38
N GLN A 56 -4.87 3.87 -3.81
CA GLN A 56 -6.10 3.49 -4.53
C GLN A 56 -7.13 2.87 -3.58
N MET A 57 -6.67 1.97 -2.71
CA MET A 57 -7.55 1.22 -1.80
C MET A 57 -6.82 0.90 -0.50
N VAL A 58 -7.53 0.98 0.62
CA VAL A 58 -7.03 0.60 1.95
C VAL A 58 -8.01 -0.37 2.58
N PHE A 59 -7.50 -1.52 3.00
CA PHE A 59 -8.21 -2.55 3.72
C PHE A 59 -7.76 -2.54 5.17
N PHE A 60 -8.68 -2.53 6.12
CA PHE A 60 -8.37 -2.47 7.55
C PHE A 60 -9.33 -3.37 8.34
N SER A 61 -8.82 -4.04 9.38
CA SER A 61 -9.63 -4.94 10.19
C SER A 61 -10.43 -4.23 11.29
N THR A 62 -9.84 -3.20 11.89
CA THR A 62 -10.44 -2.46 13.01
C THR A 62 -10.32 -0.95 12.79
N MET A 63 -11.17 -0.16 13.47
CA MET A 63 -11.14 1.30 13.30
C MET A 63 -9.83 1.90 13.80
N GLU A 64 -9.28 1.33 14.86
CA GLU A 64 -8.01 1.73 15.46
C GLU A 64 -6.89 1.65 14.40
N ARG A 65 -6.85 0.56 13.62
CA ARG A 65 -5.87 0.40 12.53
C ARG A 65 -6.01 1.44 11.42
N LEU A 66 -7.23 1.86 11.12
CA LEU A 66 -7.45 2.93 10.14
C LEU A 66 -7.00 4.29 10.72
N GLN A 67 -7.37 4.60 11.96
CA GLN A 67 -7.05 5.88 12.63
C GLN A 67 -5.55 6.06 12.92
N GLU A 68 -4.77 4.99 12.90
CA GLU A 68 -3.30 5.04 12.94
C GLU A 68 -2.67 5.63 11.66
N LEU A 69 -3.43 5.76 10.57
CA LEU A 69 -2.98 6.32 9.29
C LEU A 69 -3.36 7.81 9.16
N PRO A 70 -2.63 8.61 8.34
CA PRO A 70 -3.01 9.99 8.05
C PRO A 70 -4.25 10.06 7.15
N LEU A 71 -5.43 10.10 7.77
CA LEU A 71 -6.75 10.00 7.10
C LEU A 71 -7.00 11.13 6.08
N ASP A 72 -6.42 12.30 6.30
CA ASP A 72 -6.49 13.43 5.38
C ASP A 72 -5.90 13.09 4.00
N LYS A 73 -4.87 12.24 3.96
CA LYS A 73 -4.24 11.75 2.73
C LYS A 73 -4.98 10.59 2.08
N LEU A 74 -5.95 10.00 2.78
CA LEU A 74 -6.73 8.86 2.30
C LEU A 74 -8.08 9.23 1.68
N ARG A 75 -8.44 10.52 1.64
CA ARG A 75 -9.75 11.00 1.15
C ARG A 75 -10.13 10.54 -0.25
N ARG A 76 -9.15 10.24 -1.10
CA ARG A 76 -9.35 9.77 -2.49
C ARG A 76 -9.25 8.25 -2.64
N ALA A 77 -8.84 7.54 -1.59
CA ALA A 77 -8.74 6.09 -1.60
C ALA A 77 -10.08 5.45 -1.25
N THR A 78 -10.35 4.27 -1.79
CA THR A 78 -11.47 3.45 -1.34
C THR A 78 -11.09 2.78 -0.02
N LEU A 79 -11.82 3.06 1.06
CA LEU A 79 -11.58 2.47 2.37
C LEU A 79 -12.55 1.31 2.61
N VAL A 80 -12.02 0.13 2.88
CA VAL A 80 -12.81 -1.10 3.04
C VAL A 80 -12.47 -1.76 4.38
N LYS A 81 -13.45 -1.80 5.27
CA LYS A 81 -13.37 -2.60 6.50
C LYS A 81 -13.54 -4.07 6.14
N VAL A 82 -12.59 -4.90 6.53
CA VAL A 82 -12.58 -6.34 6.32
C VAL A 82 -12.50 -7.06 7.66
N LYS A 83 -12.67 -8.38 7.68
CA LYS A 83 -12.40 -9.14 8.90
C LYS A 83 -10.91 -9.39 9.04
N SER A 84 -10.44 -9.57 10.27
CA SER A 84 -9.05 -9.94 10.54
C SER A 84 -8.65 -11.28 9.91
N GLU A 85 -9.60 -12.22 9.78
CA GLU A 85 -9.38 -13.51 9.11
C GLU A 85 -9.04 -13.34 7.63
N ASP A 86 -9.68 -12.38 6.95
CA ASP A 86 -9.42 -12.12 5.55
C ASP A 86 -8.01 -11.57 5.34
N ILE A 87 -7.58 -10.64 6.21
CA ILE A 87 -6.21 -10.09 6.18
C ILE A 87 -5.16 -11.18 6.36
N LYS A 88 -5.39 -12.17 7.23
CA LYS A 88 -4.47 -13.30 7.42
C LYS A 88 -4.30 -14.16 6.16
N ILE A 89 -5.31 -14.23 5.29
CA ILE A 89 -5.25 -14.99 4.04
C ILE A 89 -4.40 -14.27 2.98
N TRP A 90 -4.29 -12.95 3.07
CA TRP A 90 -3.60 -12.11 2.09
C TRP A 90 -2.20 -11.68 2.51
N SER A 91 -1.91 -11.70 3.80
CA SER A 91 -0.62 -11.35 4.36
C SER A 91 0.38 -12.50 4.18
N ASP A 92 1.59 -12.16 3.76
CA ASP A 92 2.74 -13.07 3.78
C ASP A 92 3.52 -12.98 5.11
N LEU A 93 3.07 -12.15 6.06
CA LEU A 93 3.71 -11.95 7.35
C LEU A 93 3.25 -12.99 8.38
N VAL A 94 4.18 -13.43 9.23
CA VAL A 94 3.87 -14.29 10.39
C VAL A 94 2.89 -13.60 11.35
N ALA A 95 3.00 -12.28 11.48
CA ALA A 95 2.11 -11.45 12.30
C ALA A 95 1.46 -10.35 11.43
N PRO A 96 0.27 -10.62 10.86
CA PRO A 96 -0.43 -9.65 10.02
C PRO A 96 -0.80 -8.39 10.80
N GLN A 97 -0.57 -7.22 10.21
CA GLN A 97 -0.67 -5.94 10.94
C GLN A 97 -2.09 -5.36 10.98
N GLY A 98 -3.04 -6.00 10.28
CA GLY A 98 -4.43 -5.58 10.27
C GLY A 98 -4.75 -4.41 9.33
N VAL A 99 -3.78 -3.97 8.52
CA VAL A 99 -3.97 -2.94 7.50
C VAL A 99 -3.11 -3.21 6.27
N ILE A 100 -3.74 -3.17 5.10
CA ILE A 100 -3.11 -3.39 3.79
C ILE A 100 -3.61 -2.32 2.83
N ALA A 101 -2.71 -1.70 2.06
CA ALA A 101 -3.05 -0.69 1.08
C ALA A 101 -2.49 -1.03 -0.31
N ILE A 102 -3.28 -0.71 -1.33
CA ILE A 102 -2.90 -0.77 -2.73
C ILE A 102 -2.63 0.66 -3.21
N PHE A 103 -1.42 0.89 -3.68
CA PHE A 103 -0.97 2.15 -4.27
C PHE A 103 -0.79 2.00 -5.77
N SER A 104 -0.90 3.13 -6.48
CA SER A 104 -0.41 3.23 -7.85
C SER A 104 1.12 3.17 -7.84
N ARG A 105 1.71 2.36 -8.72
CA ARG A 105 3.17 2.29 -8.89
C ARG A 105 3.67 3.64 -9.41
N PRO A 106 4.68 4.25 -8.78
CA PRO A 106 5.25 5.50 -9.27
C PRO A 106 5.86 5.29 -10.66
N ASN A 107 5.75 6.30 -11.53
CA ASN A 107 6.36 6.28 -12.85
C ASN A 107 7.85 6.64 -12.72
N PRO A 108 8.79 5.74 -13.06
CA PRO A 108 10.24 6.00 -12.96
C PRO A 108 10.68 7.24 -13.75
N GLU A 109 10.09 7.48 -14.93
CA GLU A 109 10.40 8.63 -15.79
C GLU A 109 10.03 9.98 -15.17
N ARG A 110 9.19 9.97 -14.13
CA ARG A 110 8.75 11.17 -13.39
C ARG A 110 9.52 11.37 -12.10
N LEU A 111 10.48 10.50 -11.80
CA LEU A 111 11.37 10.67 -10.65
C LEU A 111 12.40 11.75 -10.97
N ASN A 112 12.27 12.89 -10.31
CA ASN A 112 13.23 13.98 -10.43
C ASN A 112 14.32 13.82 -9.37
N PHE A 113 15.50 13.37 -9.81
CA PHE A 113 16.71 13.31 -8.98
C PHE A 113 17.52 14.61 -9.01
N SER A 114 17.01 15.64 -9.70
CA SER A 114 17.59 16.97 -9.78
C SER A 114 17.64 17.59 -8.39
N GLN A 115 18.78 17.48 -7.72
CA GLN A 115 18.95 18.00 -6.37
C GLN A 115 18.74 19.51 -6.33
N ARG A 116 17.87 19.97 -5.42
CA ARG A 116 17.82 21.35 -4.97
C ARG A 116 18.85 21.53 -3.84
N GLY A 117 20.12 21.79 -4.18
CA GLY A 117 21.17 22.14 -3.20
C GLY A 117 22.59 21.70 -3.57
N GLN A 118 23.59 22.20 -2.82
CA GLN A 118 24.98 21.74 -2.87
C GLN A 118 25.11 20.41 -2.11
N SER A 119 24.94 19.27 -2.79
CA SER A 119 25.21 17.94 -2.23
C SER A 119 26.30 17.23 -3.02
N VAL A 120 27.10 16.41 -2.31
CA VAL A 120 28.03 15.48 -2.97
C VAL A 120 27.21 14.36 -3.59
N PRO A 121 27.37 14.06 -4.90
CA PRO A 121 26.63 12.98 -5.53
C PRO A 121 27.15 11.63 -5.04
N LEU A 122 26.24 10.76 -4.60
CA LEU A 122 26.50 9.35 -4.27
C LEU A 122 25.62 8.47 -5.15
N SER A 123 26.22 7.46 -5.78
CA SER A 123 25.51 6.48 -6.60
C SER A 123 25.76 5.08 -6.07
N LEU A 124 24.69 4.27 -5.98
CA LEU A 124 24.73 2.86 -5.62
C LEU A 124 24.21 2.04 -6.80
N ILE A 125 24.98 1.04 -7.25
CA ILE A 125 24.58 0.11 -8.31
C ILE A 125 24.37 -1.25 -7.67
N CYS A 126 23.12 -1.72 -7.69
CA CYS A 126 22.74 -3.03 -7.19
C CYS A 126 22.74 -4.03 -8.36
N ASP A 127 23.90 -4.60 -8.69
CA ASP A 127 24.02 -5.58 -9.76
C ASP A 127 23.61 -6.99 -9.30
N ASN A 128 22.79 -7.67 -10.12
CA ASN A 128 22.36 -9.07 -9.94
C ASN A 128 21.83 -9.44 -8.53
N ILE A 129 21.01 -8.58 -7.90
CA ILE A 129 20.35 -8.89 -6.63
C ILE A 129 19.39 -10.08 -6.80
N ARG A 130 19.61 -11.15 -6.04
CA ARG A 130 18.81 -12.39 -6.10
C ARG A 130 17.79 -12.53 -4.99
N ASP A 131 18.13 -12.04 -3.80
CA ASP A 131 17.24 -12.06 -2.65
C ASP A 131 16.50 -10.72 -2.56
N PRO A 132 15.16 -10.69 -2.66
CA PRO A 132 14.39 -9.46 -2.53
C PRO A 132 14.56 -8.78 -1.17
N GLY A 133 14.96 -9.49 -0.11
CA GLY A 133 15.21 -8.88 1.20
C GLY A 133 16.51 -8.07 1.30
N ASN A 134 17.40 -8.18 0.31
CA ASN A 134 18.63 -7.39 0.25
C ASN A 134 18.42 -6.00 -0.38
N LEU A 135 17.20 -5.68 -0.83
CA LEU A 135 16.80 -4.38 -1.39
C LEU A 135 15.66 -3.79 -0.56
#